data_AF-A0A934C7T6-F1
#
_entry.id   AF-A0A934C7T6-F1
#
_cell.length_a   1.000
_cell.length_b   1.000
_cell.length_c   1.000
_cell.angle_alpha   90.00
_cell.angle_beta   90.00
_cell.angle_gamma   90.00
#
_symmetry.space_group_name_H-M   'P 1'
#
loop_
_entity.id
_entity.type
_entity.pdbx_description
1 polymer ?
#
loop_
_entity_poly.entity_id
_entity_poly.type
_entity_poly.pdbx_seq_one_letter_code
_entity_poly.pdbx_strand_id
1 'polypeptide(L)'
;MNLKIISAVLVLALASLACGFNVDLPERVTPGAEVKESIVVAGSGSAETRLTLSFGAGSLNLSPGAEGLVEGTAVYNVPALKPEIIQSEGSVEIKQGGLKNIANFNDIKNQWDLKLGSAPLDLNINAGAYSGRFELGGLSLTSLTVKDGAAQVELSFAEPNLSEMSVLRYETGASNVTLSGLANANFSTLMFAGGAGDYKLDFSGELKRDGTVDISAGAGNVHLVIPKSVNAKVTVDSALASVNFSSNWSQSGNTYIQNGSGPTLTIIVKMAAGTLTITD
;
A
#
# COMPACT_ATOMS: atom_id res chain seq x y z
N MET A 1 -59.26 12.49 18.53
CA MET A 1 -59.02 11.19 17.86
C MET A 1 -58.30 10.29 18.85
N ASN A 2 -58.96 9.23 19.32
CA ASN A 2 -58.58 8.48 20.53
C ASN A 2 -57.25 7.72 20.37
N LEU A 3 -56.33 7.89 21.32
CA LEU A 3 -55.01 7.24 21.40
C LEU A 3 -55.06 5.70 21.24
N LYS A 4 -56.20 5.07 21.61
CA LYS A 4 -56.41 3.63 21.49
C LYS A 4 -56.58 3.13 20.04
N ILE A 5 -57.06 3.99 19.13
CA ILE A 5 -57.25 3.63 17.71
C ILE A 5 -55.92 3.70 16.96
N ILE A 6 -55.04 4.63 17.34
CA ILE A 6 -53.69 4.76 16.75
C ILE A 6 -52.82 3.53 17.09
N SER A 7 -52.96 2.98 18.31
CA SER A 7 -52.19 1.82 18.75
C SER A 7 -52.60 0.53 18.02
N ALA A 8 -53.89 0.35 17.69
CA ALA A 8 -54.36 -0.81 16.94
C ALA A 8 -53.94 -0.78 15.46
N VAL A 9 -53.89 0.41 14.84
CA VAL A 9 -53.44 0.59 13.45
C VAL A 9 -51.92 0.40 13.32
N LEU A 10 -51.16 0.79 14.33
CA LEU A 10 -49.69 0.61 14.33
C LEU A 10 -49.29 -0.88 14.49
N VAL A 11 -50.02 -1.65 15.31
CA VAL A 11 -49.77 -3.09 15.48
C VAL A 11 -50.19 -3.89 14.23
N LEU A 12 -51.25 -3.50 13.53
CA LEU A 12 -51.63 -4.14 12.25
C LEU A 12 -50.66 -3.81 11.10
N ALA A 13 -50.05 -2.61 11.09
CA ALA A 13 -49.04 -2.23 10.11
C ALA A 13 -47.69 -2.95 10.31
N LEU A 14 -47.38 -3.38 11.53
CA LEU A 14 -46.21 -4.23 11.84
C LEU A 14 -46.44 -5.71 11.48
N ALA A 15 -47.69 -6.17 11.48
CA ALA A 15 -48.03 -7.55 11.10
C ALA A 15 -48.06 -7.78 9.57
N SER A 16 -48.21 -6.74 8.75
CA SER A 16 -48.19 -6.87 7.28
C SER A 16 -46.78 -6.96 6.66
N LEU A 17 -45.72 -6.73 7.46
CA LEU A 17 -44.33 -7.04 7.09
C LEU A 17 -43.97 -8.53 7.28
N ALA A 18 -44.86 -9.32 7.87
CA ALA A 18 -44.68 -10.76 8.03
C ALA A 18 -45.03 -11.57 6.76
N CYS A 19 -45.50 -10.91 5.69
CA CYS A 19 -45.55 -11.52 4.37
C CYS A 19 -44.11 -11.64 3.84
N GLY A 20 -43.60 -12.87 3.83
CA GLY A 20 -42.22 -13.21 3.51
C GLY A 20 -41.73 -12.60 2.21
N PHE A 21 -40.92 -11.56 2.31
CA PHE A 21 -39.86 -11.37 1.34
C PHE A 21 -38.89 -12.53 1.54
N ASN A 22 -38.94 -13.52 0.66
CA ASN A 22 -37.79 -14.37 0.38
C ASN A 22 -36.73 -13.44 -0.22
N VAL A 23 -36.00 -12.73 0.65
CA VAL A 23 -34.69 -12.22 0.29
C VAL A 23 -33.86 -13.47 0.12
N ASP A 24 -33.60 -13.87 -1.13
CA ASP A 24 -32.56 -14.85 -1.41
C ASP A 24 -31.27 -14.26 -0.85
N LEU A 25 -30.97 -14.65 0.39
CA LEU A 25 -29.70 -14.35 1.01
C LEU A 25 -28.67 -15.01 0.11
N PRO A 26 -27.70 -14.25 -0.41
CA PRO A 26 -26.74 -14.82 -1.34
C PRO A 26 -26.08 -16.04 -0.71
N GLU A 27 -25.93 -17.08 -1.53
CA GLU A 27 -25.33 -18.34 -1.11
C GLU A 27 -23.98 -18.07 -0.43
N ARG A 28 -23.88 -18.45 0.84
CA ARG A 28 -22.74 -18.15 1.68
C ARG A 28 -21.60 -19.08 1.29
N VAL A 29 -20.47 -18.51 0.92
CA VAL A 29 -19.29 -19.30 0.57
C VAL A 29 -18.61 -19.76 1.86
N THR A 30 -18.54 -21.08 2.07
CA THR A 30 -17.78 -21.68 3.17
C THR A 30 -16.34 -21.99 2.73
N PRO A 31 -15.33 -21.60 3.52
CA PRO A 31 -13.95 -22.00 3.24
C PRO A 31 -13.80 -23.52 3.21
N GLY A 32 -13.08 -24.03 2.21
CA GLY A 32 -12.77 -25.44 2.01
C GLY A 32 -11.33 -25.78 2.44
N ALA A 33 -10.79 -26.85 1.85
CA ALA A 33 -9.36 -27.17 1.98
C ALA A 33 -8.50 -26.11 1.28
N GLU A 34 -7.30 -25.89 1.80
CA GLU A 34 -6.31 -25.02 1.15
C GLU A 34 -5.88 -25.60 -0.20
N VAL A 35 -5.86 -24.73 -1.20
CA VAL A 35 -5.34 -24.98 -2.54
C VAL A 35 -4.09 -24.14 -2.70
N LYS A 36 -3.01 -24.77 -3.15
CA LYS A 36 -1.76 -24.10 -3.51
C LYS A 36 -1.61 -24.11 -5.03
N GLU A 37 -1.58 -22.93 -5.64
CA GLU A 37 -1.39 -22.75 -7.08
C GLU A 37 -0.05 -22.08 -7.36
N SER A 38 0.68 -22.60 -8.35
CA SER A 38 1.92 -21.97 -8.80
C SER A 38 1.60 -20.88 -9.82
N ILE A 39 2.22 -19.72 -9.66
CA ILE A 39 2.11 -18.59 -10.58
C ILE A 39 3.46 -18.45 -11.27
N VAL A 40 3.46 -18.56 -12.59
CA VAL A 40 4.65 -18.36 -13.41
C VAL A 40 4.27 -17.51 -14.62
N VAL A 41 4.92 -16.36 -14.78
CA VAL A 41 4.75 -15.45 -15.90
C VAL A 41 6.13 -15.13 -16.46
N ALA A 42 6.41 -15.56 -17.68
CA ALA A 42 7.73 -15.39 -18.29
C ALA A 42 8.04 -13.92 -18.62
N GLY A 43 7.06 -13.15 -19.12
CA GLY A 43 7.22 -11.75 -19.50
C GLY A 43 6.11 -11.28 -20.44
N SER A 44 6.08 -9.99 -20.76
CA SER A 44 5.09 -9.37 -21.66
C SER A 44 5.55 -9.25 -23.11
N GLY A 45 6.75 -9.76 -23.45
CA GLY A 45 7.35 -9.63 -24.79
C GLY A 45 7.88 -8.23 -25.14
N SER A 46 7.92 -7.31 -24.17
CA SER A 46 8.40 -5.93 -24.32
C SER A 46 9.68 -5.69 -23.50
N ALA A 47 10.39 -4.60 -23.81
CA ALA A 47 11.60 -4.20 -23.09
C ALA A 47 11.32 -3.72 -21.65
N GLU A 48 10.15 -3.11 -21.42
CA GLU A 48 9.63 -2.73 -20.11
C GLU A 48 8.22 -3.31 -19.97
N THR A 49 7.91 -3.84 -18.78
CA THR A 49 6.59 -4.41 -18.49
C THR A 49 5.87 -3.57 -17.45
N ARG A 50 4.59 -3.27 -17.68
CA ARG A 50 3.69 -2.88 -16.60
C ARG A 50 3.14 -4.12 -15.92
N LEU A 51 3.46 -4.29 -14.64
CA LEU A 51 2.89 -5.35 -13.82
C LEU A 51 1.87 -4.75 -12.85
N THR A 52 0.63 -5.23 -12.94
CA THR A 52 -0.44 -4.85 -12.00
C THR A 52 -0.81 -6.03 -11.11
N LEU A 53 -0.74 -5.84 -9.80
CA LEU A 53 -1.22 -6.78 -8.80
C LEU A 53 -2.51 -6.24 -8.19
N SER A 54 -3.64 -6.92 -8.43
CA SER A 54 -4.96 -6.53 -7.93
C SER A 54 -5.38 -7.49 -6.81
N PHE A 55 -5.17 -7.10 -5.56
CA PHE A 55 -5.27 -7.99 -4.40
C PHE A 55 -6.35 -7.53 -3.40
N GLY A 56 -7.41 -8.30 -3.22
CA GLY A 56 -8.54 -7.88 -2.40
C GLY A 56 -8.24 -7.87 -0.90
N ALA A 57 -7.86 -9.01 -0.34
CA ALA A 57 -7.57 -9.14 1.09
C ALA A 57 -6.72 -10.36 1.42
N GLY A 58 -5.95 -10.29 2.51
CA GLY A 58 -5.11 -11.40 3.00
C GLY A 58 -3.65 -11.00 3.21
N SER A 59 -2.72 -11.85 2.79
CA SER A 59 -1.27 -11.60 2.85
C SER A 59 -0.67 -11.52 1.45
N LEU A 60 0.11 -10.47 1.19
CA LEU A 60 0.83 -10.31 -0.08
C LEU A 60 2.32 -10.09 0.22
N ASN A 61 3.15 -11.02 -0.23
CA ASN A 61 4.60 -10.96 -0.05
C ASN A 61 5.27 -10.86 -1.43
N LEU A 62 6.16 -9.87 -1.58
CA LEU A 62 6.92 -9.63 -2.80
C LEU A 62 8.41 -9.68 -2.49
N SER A 63 9.19 -10.28 -3.38
CA SER A 63 10.65 -10.37 -3.29
C SER A 63 11.29 -10.37 -4.68
N PRO A 64 12.57 -10.05 -4.84
CA PRO A 64 13.26 -10.21 -6.11
C PRO A 64 13.61 -11.69 -6.39
N GLY A 65 13.96 -11.99 -7.65
CA GLY A 65 14.64 -13.22 -8.02
C GLY A 65 13.77 -14.27 -8.72
N ALA A 66 12.79 -13.84 -9.51
CA ALA A 66 12.18 -14.71 -10.53
C ALA A 66 13.10 -14.82 -11.76
N GLU A 67 13.09 -15.96 -12.45
CA GLU A 67 13.75 -16.10 -13.76
C GLU A 67 12.93 -15.39 -14.85
N GLY A 68 11.60 -15.49 -14.76
CA GLY A 68 10.64 -14.72 -15.56
C GLY A 68 10.26 -13.36 -14.93
N LEU A 69 9.15 -12.79 -15.39
CA LEU A 69 8.57 -11.57 -14.80
C LEU A 69 8.03 -11.81 -13.39
N VAL A 70 7.29 -12.90 -13.19
CA VAL A 70 6.73 -13.29 -11.89
C VAL A 70 6.84 -14.80 -11.70
N GLU A 71 7.30 -15.22 -10.53
CA GLU A 71 7.26 -16.61 -10.08
C GLU A 71 6.83 -16.70 -8.63
N GLY A 72 6.00 -17.66 -8.27
CA GLY A 72 5.58 -17.77 -6.89
C GLY A 72 4.40 -18.68 -6.68
N THR A 73 3.73 -18.51 -5.55
CA THR A 73 2.59 -19.34 -5.17
C THR A 73 1.47 -18.51 -4.58
N ALA A 74 0.24 -18.89 -4.90
CA ALA A 74 -0.95 -18.44 -4.19
C ALA A 74 -1.53 -19.60 -3.40
N VAL A 75 -1.81 -19.37 -2.11
CA VAL A 75 -2.51 -20.30 -1.22
C VAL A 75 -3.85 -19.69 -0.85
N TYR A 76 -4.93 -20.41 -1.15
CA TYR A 76 -6.28 -19.94 -0.87
C TYR A 76 -7.22 -21.10 -0.53
N ASN A 77 -8.26 -20.87 0.27
CA ASN A 77 -9.23 -21.91 0.64
C ASN A 77 -10.67 -21.62 0.20
N VAL A 78 -10.86 -20.56 -0.57
CA VAL A 78 -12.14 -20.24 -1.21
C VAL A 78 -11.93 -20.26 -2.72
N PRO A 79 -12.62 -21.13 -3.49
CA PRO A 79 -12.40 -21.26 -4.93
C PRO A 79 -12.51 -19.95 -5.71
N ALA A 80 -13.38 -19.04 -5.27
CA ALA A 80 -13.56 -17.72 -5.88
C ALA A 80 -12.35 -16.79 -5.71
N LEU A 81 -11.40 -17.10 -4.82
CA LEU A 81 -10.16 -16.33 -4.62
C LEU A 81 -9.03 -16.74 -5.57
N LYS A 82 -9.26 -17.76 -6.40
CA LYS A 82 -8.30 -18.22 -7.38
C LYS A 82 -7.73 -17.02 -8.18
N PRO A 83 -6.40 -16.88 -8.28
CA PRO A 83 -5.79 -15.83 -9.09
C PRO A 83 -6.10 -16.01 -10.58
N GLU A 84 -6.31 -14.89 -11.26
CA GLU A 84 -6.43 -14.80 -12.71
C GLU A 84 -5.25 -13.99 -13.27
N ILE A 85 -4.65 -14.49 -14.36
CA ILE A 85 -3.53 -13.82 -15.04
C ILE A 85 -4.04 -13.34 -16.41
N ILE A 86 -3.94 -12.03 -16.64
CA ILE A 86 -4.31 -11.38 -17.89
C ILE A 86 -3.03 -10.80 -18.50
N GLN A 87 -2.73 -11.19 -19.74
CA GLN A 87 -1.52 -10.75 -20.43
C GLN A 87 -1.87 -10.07 -21.74
N SER A 88 -1.20 -8.96 -22.01
CA SER A 88 -1.16 -8.28 -23.30
C SER A 88 0.27 -7.86 -23.61
N GLU A 89 0.53 -7.41 -24.83
CA GLU A 89 1.81 -6.79 -25.16
C GLU A 89 2.08 -5.63 -24.19
N GLY A 90 3.25 -5.64 -23.54
CA GLY A 90 3.64 -4.59 -22.60
C GLY A 90 3.01 -4.62 -21.20
N SER A 91 2.02 -5.47 -20.92
CA SER A 91 1.28 -5.43 -19.66
C SER A 91 0.87 -6.81 -19.16
N VAL A 92 1.02 -7.02 -17.85
CA VAL A 92 0.54 -8.21 -17.13
C VAL A 92 -0.27 -7.75 -15.93
N GLU A 93 -1.46 -8.31 -15.75
CA GLU A 93 -2.24 -8.19 -14.52
C GLU A 93 -2.39 -9.56 -13.86
N ILE A 94 -2.06 -9.64 -12.57
CA ILE A 94 -2.38 -10.78 -11.70
C ILE A 94 -3.41 -10.27 -10.71
N LYS A 95 -4.65 -10.73 -10.86
CA LYS A 95 -5.77 -10.27 -10.04
C LYS A 95 -6.38 -11.40 -9.24
N GLN A 96 -6.74 -11.09 -8.01
CA GLN A 96 -7.51 -11.98 -7.17
C GLN A 96 -8.92 -12.12 -7.75
N GLY A 97 -9.47 -13.32 -7.70
CA GLY A 97 -10.89 -13.51 -7.96
C GLY A 97 -11.79 -12.84 -6.90
N GLY A 98 -13.10 -13.02 -7.05
CA GLY A 98 -14.11 -12.25 -6.31
C GLY A 98 -14.24 -12.58 -4.82
N LEU A 99 -14.46 -11.53 -4.00
CA LEU A 99 -14.77 -11.60 -2.56
C LEU A 99 -16.27 -11.61 -2.23
N LYS A 100 -17.15 -11.84 -3.20
CA LYS A 100 -18.61 -11.74 -2.98
C LYS A 100 -19.09 -12.87 -2.05
N ASN A 101 -19.99 -12.54 -1.12
CA ASN A 101 -20.77 -13.48 -0.30
C ASN A 101 -19.96 -14.31 0.72
N ILE A 102 -18.87 -13.75 1.21
CA ILE A 102 -18.06 -14.33 2.26
C ILE A 102 -18.69 -14.01 3.63
N ALA A 103 -19.09 -15.04 4.37
CA ALA A 103 -19.81 -14.90 5.63
C ALA A 103 -18.92 -14.77 6.87
N ASN A 104 -17.71 -15.32 6.84
CA ASN A 104 -16.76 -15.29 7.96
C ASN A 104 -15.34 -15.10 7.42
N PHE A 105 -14.69 -13.98 7.77
CA PHE A 105 -13.33 -13.66 7.35
C PHE A 105 -12.25 -14.36 8.17
N ASN A 106 -12.58 -14.92 9.35
CA ASN A 106 -11.59 -15.47 10.27
C ASN A 106 -10.93 -16.76 9.75
N ASP A 107 -11.66 -17.57 8.99
CA ASP A 107 -11.19 -18.87 8.50
C ASP A 107 -10.69 -18.80 7.06
N ILE A 108 -10.59 -17.61 6.48
CA ILE A 108 -10.18 -17.43 5.09
C ILE A 108 -8.67 -17.41 4.98
N LYS A 109 -8.17 -18.20 4.04
CA LYS A 109 -6.78 -18.15 3.60
C LYS A 109 -6.73 -17.52 2.23
N ASN A 110 -5.88 -16.51 2.11
CA ASN A 110 -5.46 -15.92 0.84
C ASN A 110 -4.07 -15.31 1.04
N GLN A 111 -3.06 -16.01 0.56
CA GLN A 111 -1.66 -15.63 0.70
C GLN A 111 -0.98 -15.75 -0.65
N TRP A 112 -0.39 -14.66 -1.12
CA TRP A 112 0.41 -14.64 -2.34
C TRP A 112 1.86 -14.40 -1.96
N ASP A 113 2.73 -15.32 -2.33
CA ASP A 113 4.18 -15.19 -2.21
C ASP A 113 4.77 -15.14 -3.61
N LEU A 114 5.10 -13.94 -4.08
CA LEU A 114 5.55 -13.70 -5.45
C LEU A 114 6.99 -13.17 -5.46
N LYS A 115 7.76 -13.67 -6.41
CA LYS A 115 9.06 -13.16 -6.81
C LYS A 115 8.92 -12.36 -8.09
N LEU A 116 9.67 -11.26 -8.19
CA LEU A 116 9.70 -10.37 -9.33
C LEU A 116 11.01 -10.54 -10.10
N GLY A 117 10.92 -10.46 -11.43
CA GLY A 117 12.06 -10.53 -12.33
C GLY A 117 12.92 -9.27 -12.35
N SER A 118 14.10 -9.37 -12.97
CA SER A 118 15.08 -8.28 -13.03
C SER A 118 14.89 -7.30 -14.18
N ALA A 119 13.96 -7.58 -15.11
CA ALA A 119 13.68 -6.69 -16.24
C ALA A 119 13.08 -5.35 -15.76
N PRO A 120 13.24 -4.25 -16.53
CA PRO A 120 12.62 -2.97 -16.21
C PRO A 120 11.11 -3.08 -15.99
N LEU A 121 10.63 -2.50 -14.89
CA LEU A 121 9.27 -2.73 -14.39
C LEU A 121 8.57 -1.45 -13.92
N ASP A 122 7.37 -1.22 -14.46
CA ASP A 122 6.37 -0.30 -13.92
C ASP A 122 5.41 -1.12 -13.02
N LEU A 123 5.66 -1.08 -11.71
CA LEU A 123 4.93 -1.91 -10.73
C LEU A 123 3.74 -1.16 -10.15
N ASN A 124 2.55 -1.72 -10.30
CA ASN A 124 1.30 -1.22 -9.75
C ASN A 124 0.70 -2.26 -8.79
N ILE A 125 0.42 -1.86 -7.55
CA ILE A 125 -0.22 -2.69 -6.53
C ILE A 125 -1.52 -2.00 -6.12
N ASN A 126 -2.65 -2.61 -6.45
CA ASN A 126 -3.97 -2.16 -6.01
C ASN A 126 -4.49 -3.17 -5.00
N ALA A 127 -4.54 -2.78 -3.73
CA ALA A 127 -4.92 -3.67 -2.66
C ALA A 127 -6.11 -3.15 -1.83
N GLY A 128 -6.93 -4.06 -1.30
CA GLY A 128 -8.03 -3.71 -0.40
C GLY A 128 -7.56 -3.65 1.05
N ALA A 129 -7.76 -4.76 1.77
CA ALA A 129 -7.46 -4.89 3.20
C ALA A 129 -6.48 -6.04 3.46
N TYR A 130 -5.21 -5.74 3.75
CA TYR A 130 -4.16 -6.76 3.71
C TYR A 130 -2.96 -6.49 4.62
N SER A 131 -2.15 -7.53 4.83
CA SER A 131 -0.77 -7.40 5.34
C SER A 131 0.22 -7.60 4.20
N GLY A 132 1.17 -6.67 4.04
CA GLY A 132 2.14 -6.66 2.96
C GLY A 132 3.58 -6.73 3.47
N ARG A 133 4.42 -7.57 2.86
CA ARG A 133 5.88 -7.52 3.01
C ARG A 133 6.55 -7.49 1.65
N PHE A 134 7.18 -6.38 1.32
CA PHE A 134 7.76 -6.15 -0.01
C PHE A 134 9.24 -5.85 0.12
N GLU A 135 10.09 -6.74 -0.40
CA GLU A 135 11.49 -6.40 -0.69
C GLU A 135 11.59 -6.06 -2.19
N LEU A 136 11.91 -4.80 -2.47
CA LEU A 136 11.97 -4.25 -3.82
C LEU A 136 13.36 -3.77 -4.22
N GLY A 137 14.35 -3.89 -3.33
CA GLY A 137 15.75 -3.65 -3.63
C GLY A 137 16.32 -4.64 -4.64
N GLY A 138 17.30 -4.19 -5.43
CA GLY A 138 17.93 -5.00 -6.48
C GLY A 138 17.05 -5.25 -7.71
N LEU A 139 15.82 -4.71 -7.74
CA LEU A 139 14.97 -4.68 -8.95
C LEU A 139 15.36 -3.51 -9.87
N SER A 140 14.74 -3.47 -11.05
CA SER A 140 14.92 -2.41 -12.06
C SER A 140 13.65 -1.56 -12.20
N LEU A 141 13.10 -1.07 -11.10
CA LEU A 141 11.83 -0.33 -11.08
C LEU A 141 11.98 1.06 -11.74
N THR A 142 11.17 1.34 -12.75
CA THR A 142 11.07 2.66 -13.41
C THR A 142 9.97 3.52 -12.81
N SER A 143 8.97 2.88 -12.21
CA SER A 143 7.82 3.44 -11.52
C SER A 143 7.30 2.45 -10.49
N LEU A 144 6.87 2.96 -9.33
CA LEU A 144 6.16 2.19 -8.31
C LEU A 144 4.91 2.94 -7.89
N THR A 145 3.75 2.29 -7.98
CA THR A 145 2.49 2.78 -7.42
C THR A 145 1.87 1.72 -6.52
N VAL A 146 1.65 2.08 -5.25
CA VAL A 146 0.87 1.29 -4.29
C VAL A 146 -0.37 2.08 -3.91
N LYS A 147 -1.54 1.46 -4.05
CA LYS A 147 -2.83 2.01 -3.64
C LYS A 147 -3.53 0.99 -2.78
N ASP A 148 -3.72 1.30 -1.51
CA ASP A 148 -4.41 0.41 -0.60
C ASP A 148 -5.46 1.07 0.30
N GLY A 149 -6.39 0.26 0.81
CA GLY A 149 -7.48 0.73 1.66
C GLY A 149 -7.11 0.71 3.13
N ALA A 150 -6.97 -0.49 3.69
CA ALA A 150 -6.63 -0.70 5.09
C ALA A 150 -5.50 -1.72 5.21
N ALA A 151 -4.32 -1.30 5.66
CA ALA A 151 -3.13 -2.12 5.49
C ALA A 151 -2.16 -2.07 6.66
N GLN A 152 -1.43 -3.16 6.84
CA GLN A 152 -0.18 -3.20 7.59
C GLN A 152 0.92 -3.56 6.59
N VAL A 153 1.79 -2.62 6.23
CA VAL A 153 2.78 -2.83 5.16
C VAL A 153 4.18 -2.53 5.64
N GLU A 154 5.09 -3.46 5.34
CA GLU A 154 6.53 -3.29 5.42
C GLU A 154 7.10 -3.38 4.00
N LEU A 155 7.62 -2.26 3.49
CA LEU A 155 8.26 -2.17 2.18
C LEU A 155 9.71 -1.74 2.38
N SER A 156 10.65 -2.48 1.81
CA SER A 156 12.08 -2.20 1.89
C SER A 156 12.77 -2.17 0.53
N PHE A 157 13.80 -1.34 0.46
CA PHE A 157 14.85 -1.39 -0.55
C PHE A 157 16.17 -1.71 0.16
N ALA A 158 16.39 -2.98 0.50
CA ALA A 158 17.61 -3.41 1.18
C ALA A 158 18.85 -3.18 0.31
N GLU A 159 18.69 -3.37 -1.01
CA GLU A 159 19.69 -3.10 -2.04
C GLU A 159 19.25 -1.95 -2.95
N PRO A 160 20.18 -1.23 -3.61
CA PRO A 160 19.84 -0.19 -4.58
C PRO A 160 18.95 -0.69 -5.72
N ASN A 161 17.93 0.10 -6.07
CA ASN A 161 17.20 -0.04 -7.32
C ASN A 161 18.16 0.20 -8.50
N LEU A 162 18.14 -0.70 -9.48
CA LEU A 162 19.11 -0.76 -10.58
C LEU A 162 18.79 0.26 -11.69
N SER A 163 17.56 0.76 -11.72
CA SER A 163 17.10 1.78 -12.67
C SER A 163 16.87 3.13 -11.98
N GLU A 164 16.83 4.21 -12.77
CA GLU A 164 16.25 5.45 -12.29
C GLU A 164 14.74 5.30 -12.18
N MET A 165 14.19 5.55 -10.99
CA MET A 165 12.75 5.55 -10.77
C MET A 165 12.24 6.98 -10.93
N SER A 166 11.29 7.16 -11.86
CA SER A 166 10.67 8.48 -12.05
C SER A 166 9.82 8.85 -10.83
N VAL A 167 8.90 7.97 -10.45
CA VAL A 167 7.92 8.20 -9.38
C VAL A 167 7.79 6.97 -8.48
N LEU A 168 7.82 7.22 -7.18
CA LEU A 168 7.31 6.32 -6.14
C LEU A 168 6.03 6.94 -5.57
N ARG A 169 4.89 6.27 -5.75
CA ARG A 169 3.59 6.71 -5.24
C ARG A 169 3.04 5.69 -4.25
N TYR A 170 2.65 6.15 -3.08
CA TYR A 170 1.96 5.35 -2.06
C TYR A 170 0.71 6.08 -1.60
N GLU A 171 -0.46 5.50 -1.85
CA GLU A 171 -1.76 6.03 -1.44
C GLU A 171 -2.45 5.01 -0.52
N THR A 172 -2.86 5.44 0.67
CA THR A 172 -3.46 4.57 1.67
C THR A 172 -4.58 5.23 2.44
N GLY A 173 -5.57 4.44 2.85
CA GLY A 173 -6.67 4.88 3.70
C GLY A 173 -6.30 4.86 5.18
N ALA A 174 -6.68 3.79 5.88
CA ALA A 174 -6.45 3.63 7.32
C ALA A 174 -5.42 2.51 7.58
N SER A 175 -4.18 2.86 7.91
CA SER A 175 -3.08 1.90 7.83
C SER A 175 -1.90 2.21 8.75
N ASN A 176 -1.04 1.20 8.89
CA ASN A 176 0.30 1.36 9.44
C ASN A 176 1.29 0.97 8.35
N VAL A 177 2.15 1.90 7.94
CA VAL A 177 3.06 1.71 6.80
C VAL A 177 4.47 2.03 7.24
N THR A 178 5.39 1.09 6.99
CA THR A 178 6.82 1.30 7.12
C THR A 178 7.49 1.14 5.77
N LEU A 179 8.08 2.23 5.27
CA LEU A 179 8.92 2.25 4.08
C LEU A 179 10.37 2.42 4.54
N SER A 180 11.27 1.54 4.15
CA SER A 180 12.67 1.55 4.60
C SER A 180 13.67 1.46 3.45
N GLY A 181 14.83 2.07 3.64
CA GLY A 181 15.85 2.13 2.60
C GLY A 181 15.47 3.05 1.43
N LEU A 182 14.61 4.05 1.63
CA LEU A 182 14.05 4.83 0.52
C LEU A 182 15.12 5.54 -0.34
N ALA A 183 16.29 5.86 0.21
CA ALA A 183 17.37 6.43 -0.60
C ALA A 183 17.88 5.44 -1.66
N ASN A 184 17.83 4.13 -1.38
CA ASN A 184 18.17 3.08 -2.35
C ASN A 184 17.17 2.97 -3.50
N ALA A 185 15.95 3.50 -3.39
CA ALA A 185 14.93 3.36 -4.43
C ALA A 185 15.24 4.17 -5.72
N ASN A 186 16.22 5.08 -5.66
CA ASN A 186 16.66 5.91 -6.80
C ASN A 186 15.51 6.69 -7.47
N PHE A 187 14.58 7.19 -6.65
CA PHE A 187 13.43 7.98 -7.12
C PHE A 187 13.82 9.42 -7.42
N SER A 188 13.12 10.06 -8.38
CA SER A 188 13.14 11.52 -8.53
C SER A 188 12.05 12.19 -7.69
N THR A 189 10.86 11.58 -7.63
CA THR A 189 9.73 12.06 -6.85
C THR A 189 9.10 10.93 -6.03
N LEU A 190 8.87 11.16 -4.75
CA LEU A 190 8.07 10.32 -3.86
C LEU A 190 6.79 11.07 -3.49
N MET A 191 5.63 10.48 -3.75
CA MET A 191 4.34 10.99 -3.30
C MET A 191 3.70 10.02 -2.31
N PHE A 192 3.51 10.47 -1.08
CA PHE A 192 2.85 9.71 -0.03
C PHE A 192 1.53 10.40 0.34
N ALA A 193 0.41 9.68 0.23
CA ALA A 193 -0.90 10.15 0.67
C ALA A 193 -1.53 9.12 1.62
N GLY A 194 -1.65 9.46 2.89
CA GLY A 194 -2.25 8.60 3.91
C GLY A 194 -3.49 9.23 4.55
N GLY A 195 -4.50 8.43 4.86
CA GLY A 195 -5.63 8.85 5.68
C GLY A 195 -5.27 8.86 7.17
N ALA A 196 -5.83 7.92 7.93
CA ALA A 196 -5.62 7.80 9.38
C ALA A 196 -4.62 6.68 9.71
N GLY A 197 -3.52 6.98 10.40
CA GLY A 197 -2.52 5.93 10.61
C GLY A 197 -1.17 6.36 11.17
N ASP A 198 -0.27 5.37 11.25
CA ASP A 198 1.13 5.55 11.61
C ASP A 198 2.03 5.23 10.41
N TYR A 199 2.80 6.22 9.98
CA TYR A 199 3.62 6.15 8.77
C TYR A 199 5.07 6.40 9.09
N LYS A 200 5.93 5.41 8.87
CA LYS A 200 7.39 5.53 8.96
C LYS A 200 7.98 5.56 7.56
N LEU A 201 8.68 6.65 7.22
CA LEU A 201 9.44 6.79 5.99
C LEU A 201 10.91 6.93 6.35
N ASP A 202 11.68 5.89 6.07
CA ASP A 202 13.09 5.78 6.39
C ASP A 202 13.95 5.88 5.13
N PHE A 203 14.72 6.97 5.08
CA PHE A 203 15.59 7.36 3.98
C PHE A 203 17.05 6.91 4.19
N SER A 204 17.27 5.83 4.94
CA SER A 204 18.52 5.08 4.89
C SER A 204 18.85 4.58 3.47
N GLY A 205 20.12 4.27 3.24
CA GLY A 205 20.65 3.91 1.93
C GLY A 205 21.49 5.01 1.29
N GLU A 206 21.68 4.94 -0.02
CA GLU A 206 22.50 5.88 -0.80
C GLU A 206 21.64 6.75 -1.71
N LEU A 207 21.55 8.05 -1.40
CA LEU A 207 20.84 9.01 -2.25
C LEU A 207 21.72 9.38 -3.46
N LYS A 208 21.43 8.80 -4.63
CA LYS A 208 22.23 8.98 -5.85
C LYS A 208 21.95 10.27 -6.63
N ARG A 209 20.80 10.91 -6.38
CA ARG A 209 20.32 12.11 -7.09
C ARG A 209 19.40 12.93 -6.19
N ASP A 210 19.14 14.17 -6.59
CA ASP A 210 18.17 15.01 -5.88
C ASP A 210 16.79 14.32 -5.91
N GLY A 211 16.14 14.32 -4.75
CA GLY A 211 14.84 13.68 -4.55
C GLY A 211 13.85 14.67 -3.95
N THR A 212 12.63 14.70 -4.50
CA THR A 212 11.52 15.46 -3.94
C THR A 212 10.50 14.52 -3.32
N VAL A 213 10.02 14.84 -2.12
CA VAL A 213 9.09 14.02 -1.36
C VAL A 213 7.90 14.90 -0.96
N ASP A 214 6.71 14.55 -1.43
CA ASP A 214 5.46 15.18 -1.03
C ASP A 214 4.66 14.23 -0.14
N ILE A 215 4.44 14.65 1.11
CA ILE A 215 3.71 13.87 2.11
C ILE A 215 2.42 14.59 2.45
N SER A 216 1.29 13.92 2.26
CA SER A 216 -0.03 14.35 2.71
C SER A 216 -0.62 13.30 3.66
N ALA A 217 -0.87 13.67 4.92
CA ALA A 217 -1.50 12.78 5.89
C ALA A 217 -2.78 13.41 6.47
N GLY A 218 -3.82 12.61 6.65
CA GLY A 218 -5.04 13.01 7.32
C GLY A 218 -4.79 13.19 8.82
N ALA A 219 -4.81 12.08 9.56
CA ALA A 219 -4.64 12.09 11.01
C ALA A 219 -3.69 10.99 11.49
N GLY A 220 -2.76 11.31 12.39
CA GLY A 220 -1.90 10.32 13.01
C GLY A 220 -0.43 10.74 13.07
N ASN A 221 0.49 9.78 12.97
CA ASN A 221 1.91 10.05 13.13
C ASN A 221 2.67 9.82 11.83
N VAL A 222 3.54 10.77 11.50
CA VAL A 222 4.54 10.61 10.43
C VAL A 222 5.91 10.63 11.07
N HIS A 223 6.70 9.57 10.88
CA HIS A 223 8.07 9.47 11.35
C HIS A 223 9.01 9.43 10.16
N LEU A 224 9.80 10.49 9.98
CA LEU A 224 10.86 10.58 9.00
C LEU A 224 12.18 10.19 9.67
N VAL A 225 12.88 9.21 9.10
CA VAL A 225 14.24 8.84 9.49
C VAL A 225 15.18 9.25 8.36
N ILE A 226 16.08 10.18 8.62
CA ILE A 226 16.97 10.78 7.61
C ILE A 226 18.40 10.80 8.16
N PRO A 227 19.28 9.88 7.73
CA PRO A 227 20.64 9.78 8.27
C PRO A 227 21.40 11.10 8.21
N LYS A 228 22.23 11.38 9.22
CA LYS A 228 23.04 12.62 9.34
C LYS A 228 23.84 13.02 8.10
N SER A 229 24.25 12.03 7.30
CA SER A 229 25.04 12.24 6.08
C SER A 229 24.24 12.82 4.92
N VAL A 230 22.90 12.72 4.95
CA VAL A 230 22.01 13.17 3.88
C VAL A 230 21.79 14.68 3.98
N ASN A 231 22.02 15.39 2.87
CA ASN A 231 21.68 16.80 2.76
C ASN A 231 20.16 16.93 2.61
N ALA A 232 19.48 17.50 3.60
CA ALA A 232 18.03 17.44 3.67
C ALA A 232 17.36 18.74 4.09
N LYS A 233 16.22 19.03 3.45
CA LYS A 233 15.34 20.15 3.78
C LYS A 233 13.90 19.64 3.92
N VAL A 234 13.32 19.80 5.10
CA VAL A 234 11.93 19.44 5.38
C VAL A 234 11.13 20.70 5.62
N THR A 235 10.09 20.94 4.82
CA THR A 235 9.17 22.07 4.97
C THR A 235 7.82 21.56 5.46
N VAL A 236 7.35 22.10 6.59
CA VAL A 236 6.08 21.68 7.20
C VAL A 236 5.01 22.74 6.93
N ASP A 237 4.00 22.36 6.16
CA ASP A 237 2.84 23.20 5.84
C ASP A 237 1.61 22.62 6.54
N SER A 238 1.57 22.76 7.87
CA SER A 238 0.55 22.14 8.72
C SER A 238 0.28 23.00 9.95
N ALA A 239 -0.93 23.54 10.05
CA ALA A 239 -1.29 24.45 11.13
C ALA A 239 -1.53 23.73 12.48
N LEU A 240 -1.94 22.45 12.45
CA LEU A 240 -2.34 21.67 13.63
C LEU A 240 -1.41 20.47 13.93
N ALA A 241 -0.25 20.38 13.26
CA ALA A 241 0.71 19.32 13.50
C ALA A 241 1.73 19.72 14.58
N SER A 242 1.98 18.83 15.52
CA SER A 242 3.13 18.95 16.42
C SER A 242 4.37 18.42 15.73
N VAL A 243 5.49 19.16 15.79
CA VAL A 243 6.75 18.73 15.16
C VAL A 243 7.80 18.47 16.23
N ASN A 244 8.31 17.24 16.26
CA ASN A 244 9.46 16.83 17.05
C ASN A 244 10.63 16.57 16.10
N PHE A 245 11.82 17.06 16.43
CA PHE A 245 13.01 16.85 15.63
C PHE A 245 14.26 16.65 16.50
N SER A 246 15.21 15.84 16.04
CA SER A 246 16.48 15.61 16.72
C SER A 246 17.36 16.87 16.77
N SER A 247 18.23 16.98 17.77
CA SER A 247 18.97 18.21 18.07
C SER A 247 20.00 18.65 17.01
N ASN A 248 20.31 17.79 16.04
CA ASN A 248 21.21 18.07 14.93
C ASN A 248 20.52 18.88 13.80
N TRP A 249 19.20 19.02 13.83
CA TRP A 249 18.47 19.84 12.87
C TRP A 249 18.44 21.30 13.30
N SER A 250 18.58 22.18 12.30
CA SER A 250 18.34 23.61 12.45
C SER A 250 16.94 23.95 11.96
N GLN A 251 16.30 24.96 12.57
CA GLN A 251 14.98 25.42 12.18
C GLN A 251 15.02 26.89 11.74
N SER A 252 14.36 27.18 10.61
CA SER A 252 14.09 28.53 10.13
C SER A 252 12.64 28.63 9.67
N GLY A 253 11.79 29.26 10.49
CA GLY A 253 10.34 29.29 10.26
C GLY A 253 9.74 27.88 10.30
N ASN A 254 9.12 27.47 9.19
CA ASN A 254 8.54 26.14 9.02
C ASN A 254 9.47 25.13 8.31
N THR A 255 10.73 25.51 8.10
CA THR A 255 11.73 24.68 7.43
C THR A 255 12.75 24.15 8.44
N TYR A 256 13.00 22.84 8.36
CA TYR A 256 14.01 22.11 9.11
C TYR A 256 15.13 21.69 8.16
N ILE A 257 16.38 21.96 8.54
CA ILE A 257 17.54 21.79 7.67
C ILE A 257 18.59 20.93 8.38
N GLN A 258 19.07 19.92 7.66
CA GLN A 258 20.23 19.11 8.01
C GLN A 258 21.31 19.26 6.93
N ASN A 259 22.50 19.68 7.35
CA ASN A 259 23.65 19.86 6.45
C ASN A 259 24.41 18.54 6.30
N GLY A 260 24.02 17.75 5.31
CA GLY A 260 24.75 16.57 4.87
C GLY A 260 25.63 16.87 3.65
N SER A 261 25.88 15.84 2.84
CA SER A 261 26.68 15.94 1.61
C SER A 261 26.00 15.27 0.43
N GLY A 262 26.41 15.65 -0.79
CA GLY A 262 25.90 15.05 -2.01
C GLY A 262 24.55 15.63 -2.44
N PRO A 263 23.71 14.82 -3.11
CA PRO A 263 22.39 15.25 -3.56
C PRO A 263 21.47 15.67 -2.41
N THR A 264 20.46 16.48 -2.73
CA THR A 264 19.54 17.07 -1.77
C THR A 264 18.21 16.32 -1.74
N LEU A 265 17.79 15.93 -0.53
CA LEU A 265 16.45 15.44 -0.26
C LEU A 265 15.55 16.60 0.18
N THR A 266 14.57 16.95 -0.65
CA THR A 266 13.58 17.99 -0.35
C THR A 266 12.25 17.35 0.02
N ILE A 267 11.76 17.60 1.23
CA ILE A 267 10.50 17.02 1.73
C ILE A 267 9.51 18.14 2.06
N ILE A 268 8.28 17.99 1.59
CA ILE A 268 7.16 18.86 1.92
C ILE A 268 6.13 18.00 2.66
N VAL A 269 5.75 18.42 3.87
CA VAL A 269 4.82 17.70 4.73
C VAL A 269 3.56 18.52 4.97
N LYS A 270 2.41 17.93 4.65
CA LYS A 270 1.08 18.44 4.93
C LYS A 270 0.31 17.43 5.76
N MET A 271 -0.07 17.80 6.98
CA MET A 271 -0.84 16.98 7.91
C MET A 271 -2.06 17.76 8.37
N ALA A 272 -3.23 17.11 8.38
CA ALA A 272 -4.43 17.76 8.93
C ALA A 272 -4.40 17.76 10.47
N ALA A 273 -3.98 16.67 11.10
CA ALA A 273 -3.77 16.59 12.55
C ALA A 273 -2.76 15.50 12.94
N GLY A 274 -2.01 15.72 14.02
CA GLY A 274 -1.16 14.70 14.65
C GLY A 274 0.30 15.13 14.82
N THR A 275 1.22 14.18 14.76
CA THR A 275 2.64 14.40 15.09
C THR A 275 3.54 14.08 13.90
N LEU A 276 4.40 15.02 13.54
CA LEU A 276 5.57 14.77 12.71
C LEU A 276 6.78 14.58 13.62
N THR A 277 7.49 13.47 13.46
CA THR A 277 8.77 13.21 14.12
C THR A 277 9.86 13.10 13.06
N ILE A 278 10.95 13.85 13.22
CA ILE A 278 12.11 13.84 12.33
C ILE A 278 13.32 13.37 13.15
N THR A 279 13.92 12.26 12.76
CA THR A 279 15.13 11.72 13.43
C THR A 279 16.24 11.45 12.43
N ASP A 280 17.43 11.27 12.98
CA ASP A 280 18.68 11.01 12.27
C ASP A 280 19.19 9.56 12.40
#